data_AF-A0A3N5EXJ6-F1
#
_entry.id   AF-A0A3N5EXJ6-F1
#
_cell.length_a   1.000
_cell.length_b   1.000
_cell.length_c   1.000
_cell.angle_alpha   90.00
_cell.angle_beta   90.00
_cell.angle_gamma   90.00
#
_symmetry.space_group_name_H-M   'P 1'
#
loop_
_entity.id
_entity.type
_entity.pdbx_description
1 polymer ?
#
loop_
_entity_poly.entity_id
_entity_poly.type
_entity_poly.pdbx_seq_one_letter_code
_entity_poly.pdbx_strand_id
1 'polypeptide(L)' 'MQRLRKIQRKHNSLLCIGLDTDINKIPEFLFEYGDPVYEFNRRIIDATKDLVCAYKINLAFYE' A
#
# COMPACT_ATOMS: atom_id res chain seq x y z
N MET A 1 -17.09 -10.14 -0.54
CA MET A 1 -17.13 -10.34 0.93
C MET A 1 -16.37 -11.57 1.44
N GLN A 2 -16.47 -12.76 0.81
CA GLN A 2 -15.82 -13.97 1.32
C GLN A 2 -14.27 -13.89 1.35
N ARG A 3 -13.65 -13.32 0.30
CA ARG A 3 -12.20 -13.11 0.24
C ARG A 3 -11.67 -12.25 1.38
N LEU A 4 -12.33 -11.11 1.66
CA LEU A 4 -11.96 -10.21 2.75
C LEU A 4 -12.02 -10.93 4.10
N ARG A 5 -13.13 -11.63 4.40
CA ARG A 5 -13.27 -12.41 5.63
C ARG A 5 -12.20 -13.49 5.79
N LYS A 6 -11.77 -14.12 4.69
CA LYS A 6 -10.67 -15.10 4.70
C LYS A 6 -9.35 -14.45 5.14
N ILE A 7 -9.00 -13.29 4.58
CA ILE A 7 -7.75 -12.60 4.94
C ILE A 7 -7.82 -12.01 6.34
N GLN A 8 -8.96 -11.41 6.73
CA GLN A 8 -9.16 -10.91 8.11
C GLN A 8 -8.89 -11.98 9.15
N ARG A 9 -9.38 -13.21 8.93
CA ARG A 9 -9.09 -14.36 9.80
C ARG A 9 -7.63 -14.82 9.70
N LYS A 10 -7.08 -14.91 8.48
CA LYS A 10 -5.70 -15.35 8.24
C LYS A 10 -4.67 -14.48 8.95
N HIS A 11 -4.84 -13.15 8.90
CA HIS A 11 -3.91 -12.17 9.49
C HIS A 11 -4.38 -11.67 10.86
N ASN A 12 -5.50 -12.20 11.38
CA ASN A 12 -6.18 -11.72 12.59
C ASN A 12 -6.27 -10.18 12.65
N SER A 13 -6.72 -9.58 11.55
CA SER A 13 -6.62 -8.14 11.34
C SER A 13 -7.84 -7.58 10.62
N LEU A 14 -8.28 -6.40 11.07
CA LEU A 14 -9.26 -5.56 10.37
C LEU A 14 -8.59 -4.34 9.73
N LEU A 15 -7.25 -4.26 9.79
CA LEU A 15 -6.48 -3.13 9.31
C LEU A 15 -6.57 -3.01 7.79
N CYS A 16 -6.84 -1.79 7.32
CA CYS A 16 -6.76 -1.40 5.92
C CYS A 16 -5.74 -0.26 5.82
N ILE A 17 -4.74 -0.39 4.94
CA ILE A 17 -3.74 0.65 4.71
C ILE A 17 -4.11 1.44 3.46
N GLY A 18 -4.05 2.77 3.56
CA GLY A 18 -4.17 3.68 2.42
C GLY A 18 -2.87 3.74 1.63
N LEU A 19 -2.97 3.65 0.31
CA LEU A 19 -1.89 3.94 -0.62
C LEU A 19 -2.27 5.25 -1.32
N ASP A 20 -2.00 6.35 -0.64
CA ASP A 20 -2.39 7.71 -1.02
C ASP A 20 -1.09 8.53 -1.17
N THR A 21 -0.28 8.19 -2.19
CA THR A 21 1.12 8.63 -2.30
C THR A 21 1.25 10.04 -2.87
N ASP A 22 1.75 10.99 -2.06
CA ASP A 22 2.19 12.30 -2.52
C ASP A 22 3.65 12.23 -2.98
N ILE A 23 3.89 12.46 -4.27
CA ILE A 23 5.24 12.38 -4.85
C ILE A 23 6.24 13.30 -4.14
N ASN A 24 5.79 14.43 -3.59
CA ASN A 24 6.66 15.39 -2.89
C ASN A 24 7.07 14.92 -1.49
N LYS A 25 6.49 13.82 -0.99
CA LYS A 25 6.78 13.23 0.31
C LYS A 25 7.55 11.91 0.20
N ILE A 26 7.87 11.47 -1.02
CA ILE A 26 8.65 10.27 -1.25
C ILE A 26 10.12 10.52 -0.85
N PRO A 27 10.78 9.58 -0.15
CA PRO A 27 12.22 9.66 0.12
C PRO A 27 13.07 9.83 -1.15
N GLU A 28 14.06 10.72 -1.11
CA GLU A 28 14.89 11.10 -2.27
C GLU A 28 15.54 9.90 -2.98
N PHE A 29 16.00 8.89 -2.25
CA PHE A 29 16.65 7.71 -2.83
C PHE A 29 15.72 6.87 -3.72
N LEU A 30 14.40 7.07 -3.64
CA LEU A 30 13.45 6.36 -4.50
C LEU A 30 13.29 7.01 -5.88
N PHE A 31 13.78 8.24 -6.07
CA PHE A 31 13.77 8.91 -7.37
C PHE A 31 14.83 8.37 -8.35
N GLU A 32 15.74 7.51 -7.87
CA GLU A 32 16.67 6.76 -8.73
C GLU A 32 15.97 5.66 -9.56
N TYR A 33 14.73 5.29 -9.19
CA TYR A 33 13.93 4.29 -9.88
C TYR A 33 13.06 4.95 -10.96
N GLY A 34 12.74 4.19 -12.02
CA GLY A 34 11.94 4.70 -13.14
C GLY A 34 10.51 5.14 -12.78
N ASP A 35 9.97 4.61 -11.68
CA ASP A 35 8.69 5.04 -11.10
C ASP A 35 8.81 5.08 -9.56
N PRO A 36 9.09 6.26 -8.97
CA PRO A 36 9.23 6.40 -7.52
C PRO A 36 7.93 6.13 -6.76
N VAL A 37 6.77 6.44 -7.35
CA VAL A 37 5.45 6.23 -6.73
C VAL A 37 5.15 4.74 -6.64
N TYR A 38 5.41 3.99 -7.72
CA TYR A 38 5.32 2.54 -7.71
C TYR A 38 6.24 1.95 -6.66
N GLU A 39 7.51 2.38 -6.61
CA GLU A 39 8.47 1.79 -5.69
C GLU A 39 8.16 2.07 -4.22
N PHE A 40 7.71 3.28 -3.92
CA PHE A 40 7.26 3.64 -2.58
C PHE A 40 6.08 2.75 -2.15
N ASN A 41 5.06 2.62 -2.99
CA ASN A 41 3.88 1.77 -2.69
C ASN A 41 4.24 0.29 -2.58
N ARG A 42 5.11 -0.22 -3.46
CA ARG A 42 5.56 -1.61 -3.41
C ARG A 42 6.22 -1.93 -2.07
N ARG A 43 7.11 -1.05 -1.60
CA ARG A 43 7.81 -1.24 -0.31
C ARG A 43 6.84 -1.23 0.87
N ILE A 44 5.82 -0.35 0.86
CA ILE A 44 4.74 -0.38 1.87
C ILE A 44 4.04 -1.74 1.83
N ILE A 45 3.59 -2.18 0.64
CA ILE A 45 2.87 -3.45 0.49
C ILE A 45 3.72 -4.63 0.98
N ASP A 46 4.99 -4.69 0.60
CA ASP A 46 5.88 -5.78 0.99
C ASP A 46 6.13 -5.83 2.50
N ALA A 47 6.25 -4.67 3.14
CA ALA A 47 6.42 -4.58 4.59
C ALA A 47 5.15 -4.90 5.38
N THR A 48 3.96 -4.69 4.81
CA THR A 48 2.70 -4.76 5.57
C THR A 48 1.71 -5.85 5.14
N LYS A 49 1.97 -6.58 4.05
CA LYS A 49 1.03 -7.56 3.47
C LYS A 49 0.55 -8.65 4.44
N ASP A 50 1.36 -9.03 5.42
CA ASP A 50 1.00 -10.05 6.42
C ASP A 50 0.23 -9.48 7.63
N LEU A 51 0.10 -8.15 7.72
CA LEU A 51 -0.55 -7.44 8.83
C LEU A 51 -1.93 -6.90 8.46
N VAL A 52 -2.21 -6.70 7.17
CA VAL A 52 -3.43 -6.04 6.70
C VAL A 52 -4.45 -7.01 6.12
N CYS A 53 -5.71 -6.59 6.10
CA CYS A 53 -6.76 -7.31 5.37
C CYS A 53 -7.03 -6.73 3.97
N ALA A 54 -6.65 -5.47 3.74
CA ALA A 54 -6.88 -4.75 2.49
C ALA A 54 -5.92 -3.56 2.34
N TYR A 55 -5.79 -3.09 1.09
CA TYR A 55 -5.23 -1.79 0.75
C TYR A 55 -6.32 -0.96 0.06
N LYS A 56 -6.32 0.35 0.31
CA LYS A 56 -7.21 1.32 -0.33
C LYS A 56 -6.38 2.31 -1.11
N ILE A 57 -6.62 2.41 -2.42
CA ILE A 57 -6.01 3.43 -3.29
C ILE A 57 -6.96 4.62 -3.37
N ASN A 58 -6.44 5.85 -3.23
CA ASN A 58 -7.17 7.07 -3.58
C ASN A 58 -6.70 7.58 -4.95
N LEU A 59 -7.59 7.52 -5.94
CA LEU A 59 -7.26 7.86 -7.34
C LEU A 59 -6.76 9.30 -7.52
N ALA A 60 -7.13 10.23 -6.64
CA ALA A 60 -6.66 11.62 -6.71
C ALA A 60 -5.12 11.78 -6.60
N PHE A 61 -4.41 10.74 -6.17
CA PHE A 61 -2.94 10.72 -6.08
C PHE A 61 -2.25 10.06 -7.29
N TYR A 62 -3.01 9.60 -8.29
CA TYR A 62 -2.51 8.79 -9.41
C TYR A 62 -3.01 9.30 -10.79
N GLU A 63 -3.35 10.59 -10.88
CA GLU A 63 -3.72 11.27 -12.13
C GLU A 63 -2.49 11.84 -12.85
#